data_AF-A0A423J855-F1
#
_entry.id   AF-A0A423J855-F1
#
_cell.length_a   1.000
_cell.length_b   1.000
_cell.length_c   1.000
_cell.angle_alpha   90.00
_cell.angle_beta   90.00
_cell.angle_gamma   90.00
#
_symmetry.space_group_name_H-M   'P 1'
#
loop_
_entity.id
_entity.type
_entity.pdbx_description
1 polymer ?
#
loop_
_entity_poly.entity_id
_entity_poly.type
_entity_poly.pdbx_seq_one_letter_code
_entity_poly.pdbx_strand_id
1 'polypeptide(L)'
;MLDLQVDFPGMPRLYGLLLTHEEQFIAFEIDTDSTHRYVESVSQWTDVSTHQDYTPRKRGSGKGFAAIALQVRRELLCDLYVQMS
;
A
#
# COMPACT_ATOMS: atom_id res chain seq x y z
N MET A 1 -1.06 5.11 0.68
CA MET A 1 -1.32 3.84 1.39
C MET A 1 -2.34 3.05 0.57
N LEU A 2 -2.12 1.76 0.35
CA LEU A 2 -3.03 0.91 -0.45
C LEU A 2 -3.86 -0.04 0.41
N ASP A 3 -3.30 -0.51 1.52
CA ASP A 3 -3.98 -1.39 2.47
C ASP A 3 -3.48 -1.11 3.90
N LEU A 4 -4.37 -1.27 4.87
CA LEU A 4 -4.09 -1.19 6.30
C LEU A 4 -5.04 -2.10 7.04
N GLN A 5 -4.47 -3.03 7.80
CA GLN A 5 -5.21 -4.00 8.58
C GLN A 5 -4.68 -4.04 10.01
N VAL A 6 -5.55 -4.46 10.91
CA VAL A 6 -5.23 -4.76 12.30
C VAL A 6 -5.19 -6.29 12.42
N ASP A 7 -4.18 -6.81 13.12
CA ASP A 7 -4.09 -8.25 13.40
C ASP A 7 -5.22 -8.74 14.34
N PHE A 8 -5.29 -10.04 14.59
CA PHE A 8 -6.32 -10.67 15.41
C PHE A 8 -6.50 -9.96 16.78
N PRO A 9 -7.74 -9.94 17.33
CA PRO A 9 -8.00 -9.33 18.63
C PRO A 9 -7.05 -9.85 19.72
N GLY A 10 -6.28 -8.95 20.33
CA GLY A 10 -5.30 -9.27 21.38
C GLY A 10 -3.84 -9.22 20.94
N MET A 11 -3.54 -9.05 19.64
CA MET A 11 -2.20 -8.74 19.16
C MET A 11 -2.19 -7.30 18.62
N PRO A 12 -1.51 -6.36 19.29
CA PRO A 12 -1.54 -4.97 18.87
C PRO A 12 -0.59 -4.71 17.69
N ARG A 13 -0.87 -5.30 16.54
CA ARG A 13 -0.07 -5.16 15.33
C ARG A 13 -0.90 -4.56 14.19
N LEU A 14 -0.28 -3.63 13.48
CA LEU A 14 -0.76 -3.09 12.21
C LEU A 14 0.10 -3.64 11.08
N TYR A 15 -0.51 -3.99 9.97
CA TYR A 15 0.22 -4.38 8.77
C TYR A 15 -0.51 -3.88 7.53
N GLY A 16 0.20 -3.85 6.40
CA GLY A 16 -0.42 -3.42 5.17
C GLY A 16 0.56 -3.25 4.03
N LEU A 17 0.09 -2.52 3.01
CA LEU A 17 0.82 -2.31 1.77
C LEU A 17 0.88 -0.82 1.43
N LEU A 18 2.09 -0.34 1.20
CA LEU A 18 2.37 1.01 0.75
C LEU A 18 2.77 0.99 -0.72
N LEU A 19 2.37 2.05 -1.43
CA LEU A 19 2.93 2.43 -2.72
C LEU A 19 3.74 3.70 -2.51
N THR A 20 5.06 3.63 -2.72
CA THR A 20 5.97 4.76 -2.50
C THR A 20 5.90 5.77 -3.66
N HIS A 21 6.65 6.86 -3.53
CA HIS A 21 6.71 7.86 -4.59
C HIS A 21 7.55 7.40 -5.79
N GLU A 22 8.48 6.48 -5.56
CA GLU A 22 9.27 5.76 -6.56
C GLU A 22 8.52 4.58 -7.18
N GLU A 23 7.21 4.46 -6.94
CA GLU A 23 6.36 3.38 -7.46
C GLU A 23 6.74 1.98 -6.94
N GLN A 24 7.39 1.88 -5.79
CA GLN A 24 7.69 0.60 -5.12
C GLN A 24 6.54 0.17 -4.20
N PHE A 25 6.30 -1.13 -4.13
CA PHE A 25 5.33 -1.74 -3.23
C PHE A 25 6.03 -2.28 -2.00
N ILE A 26 5.76 -1.67 -0.84
CA ILE A 26 6.39 -2.04 0.42
C ILE A 26 5.36 -2.62 1.37
N ALA A 27 5.52 -3.90 1.71
CA ALA A 27 4.77 -4.53 2.80
C ALA A 27 5.38 -4.09 4.13
N PHE A 28 4.54 -3.75 5.09
CA PHE A 28 4.99 -3.32 6.41
C PHE A 28 4.27 -4.01 7.55
N GLU A 29 4.97 -4.12 8.68
CA GLU A 29 4.42 -4.51 9.98
C GLU A 29 4.89 -3.53 11.06
N ILE A 30 3.96 -3.09 11.91
CA ILE A 30 4.17 -2.14 12.99
C ILE A 30 3.53 -2.73 14.24
N ASP A 31 4.34 -2.93 15.29
CA ASP A 31 3.83 -3.26 16.60
C ASP A 31 3.43 -1.96 17.33
N THR A 32 2.28 -2.00 17.98
CA THR A 32 1.65 -0.88 18.67
C THR A 32 1.28 -1.28 20.09
N ASP A 33 0.87 -0.32 20.91
CA ASP A 33 0.28 -0.62 22.21
C ASP A 33 -1.11 -1.26 22.03
N SER A 34 -1.66 -1.85 23.10
CA SER A 34 -2.98 -2.50 23.08
C SER A 34 -4.14 -1.59 22.64
N THR A 35 -3.94 -0.28 22.64
CA THR A 35 -4.91 0.71 22.18
C THR A 35 -4.69 1.17 20.73
N HIS A 36 -3.64 0.68 20.06
CA HIS A 36 -3.17 1.11 18.74
C HIS A 36 -2.93 2.62 18.61
N ARG A 37 -2.68 3.30 19.73
CA ARG A 37 -2.46 4.75 19.79
C ARG A 37 -0.98 5.09 19.69
N TYR A 38 -0.11 4.22 20.17
CA TYR A 38 1.33 4.43 20.18
C TYR A 38 2.02 3.32 19.42
N VAL A 39 2.99 3.69 18.59
CA VAL A 39 3.88 2.75 17.93
C VAL A 39 4.93 2.31 18.94
N GLU A 40 5.05 1.01 19.17
CA GLU A 40 6.07 0.43 20.03
C GLU A 40 7.32 0.10 19.22
N SER A 41 7.15 -0.50 18.04
CA SER A 41 8.24 -0.77 17.12
C SER A 41 7.77 -0.89 15.68
N VAL A 42 8.69 -0.66 14.76
CA VAL A 42 8.49 -0.92 13.34
C VAL A 42 9.39 -2.07 12.95
N SER A 43 8.80 -3.23 12.71
CA SER A 43 9.51 -4.52 12.69
C SER A 43 9.85 -4.99 11.28
N GLN A 44 9.10 -4.60 10.25
CA GLN A 44 9.36 -5.06 8.89
C GLN A 44 8.98 -4.05 7.82
N TRP A 45 9.90 -3.79 6.89
CA TRP A 45 9.66 -3.14 5.60
C TRP A 45 10.25 -4.04 4.54
N THR A 46 9.41 -4.61 3.67
CA THR A 46 9.86 -5.53 2.62
C THR A 46 9.41 -5.01 1.27
N ASP A 47 10.36 -4.83 0.36
CA ASP A 47 10.04 -4.58 -1.04
C ASP A 47 9.43 -5.85 -1.65
N VAL A 48 8.12 -5.76 -1.95
CA VAL A 48 7.34 -6.83 -2.55
C VAL A 48 6.96 -6.49 -3.99
N SER A 49 7.59 -5.48 -4.60
CA SER A 49 7.28 -5.00 -5.95
C SER A 49 7.33 -6.13 -6.97
N THR A 50 8.30 -7.05 -6.87
CA THR A 50 8.43 -8.19 -7.79
C THR A 50 7.31 -9.21 -7.70
N HIS A 51 6.56 -9.23 -6.59
CA HIS A 51 5.46 -10.15 -6.35
C HIS A 51 4.11 -9.60 -6.80
N GLN A 52 4.06 -8.34 -7.25
CA GLN A 52 2.82 -7.68 -7.65
C GLN A 52 2.43 -8.01 -9.09
N ASP A 53 1.13 -7.95 -9.36
CA ASP A 53 0.57 -8.22 -10.68
C ASP A 53 0.46 -6.94 -11.52
N TYR A 54 1.42 -6.74 -12.42
CA TYR A 54 1.48 -5.59 -13.34
C TYR A 54 0.74 -5.82 -14.66
N THR A 55 -0.03 -6.90 -14.81
CA THR A 55 -0.63 -7.23 -16.09
C THR A 55 -1.58 -6.10 -16.54
N PRO A 56 -1.31 -5.41 -17.67
CA PRO A 56 -2.07 -4.23 -18.08
C PRO A 56 -3.46 -4.58 -18.63
N ARG A 57 -3.68 -5.85 -19.01
CA ARG A 57 -4.96 -6.39 -19.47
C ARG A 57 -4.99 -7.90 -19.31
N LYS A 58 -5.90 -8.41 -18.48
CA LYS A 58 -6.25 -9.81 -18.33
C LYS A 58 -7.56 -10.10 -19.05
N ARG A 59 -7.62 -11.22 -19.77
CA ARG A 59 -8.83 -11.64 -20.50
C ARG A 59 -9.92 -11.99 -19.48
N GLY A 60 -11.04 -11.25 -19.51
CA GLY A 60 -12.21 -11.51 -18.66
C GLY A 60 -12.19 -10.93 -17.24
N SER A 61 -11.08 -10.35 -16.78
CA SER A 61 -10.91 -9.95 -15.36
C SER A 61 -10.40 -8.52 -15.13
N GLY A 62 -10.12 -7.76 -16.19
CA GLY A 62 -9.62 -6.37 -16.06
C GLY A 62 -8.10 -6.29 -15.97
N LYS A 63 -7.56 -5.36 -15.18
CA LYS A 63 -6.10 -5.15 -15.01
C LYS A 63 -5.62 -5.82 -13.73
N GLY A 64 -4.32 -6.12 -13.65
CA GLY A 64 -3.68 -6.57 -12.42
C GLY A 64 -3.68 -5.50 -11.34
N PHE A 65 -3.61 -5.91 -10.07
CA PHE A 65 -3.67 -4.99 -8.93
C PHE A 65 -2.64 -3.86 -9.02
N ALA A 66 -1.38 -4.19 -9.32
CA ALA A 66 -0.31 -3.21 -9.42
C ALA A 66 -0.56 -2.21 -10.56
N ALA A 67 -1.05 -2.72 -11.70
CA ALA A 67 -1.37 -1.89 -12.85
C ALA A 67 -2.49 -0.89 -12.54
N ILE A 68 -3.48 -1.26 -11.72
CA ILE A 68 -4.54 -0.36 -11.25
C ILE A 68 -3.97 0.66 -10.27
N ALA A 69 -3.23 0.22 -9.25
CA ALA A 69 -2.69 1.10 -8.22
C ALA A 69 -1.79 2.21 -8.80
N LEU A 70 -0.93 1.87 -9.75
CA LEU A 70 -0.07 2.84 -10.44
C LEU A 70 -0.86 3.81 -11.31
N GLN A 71 -1.90 3.33 -12.00
CA GLN A 71 -2.76 4.21 -12.80
C GLN A 71 -3.46 5.24 -11.91
N VAL A 72 -4.11 4.80 -10.82
CA VAL A 72 -4.81 5.69 -9.89
C VAL A 72 -3.86 6.73 -9.30
N ARG A 73 -2.65 6.32 -8.90
CA ARG A 73 -1.63 7.25 -8.39
C ARG A 73 -1.31 8.35 -9.40
N ARG A 74 -1.09 7.99 -10.66
CA ARG A 74 -0.74 8.94 -11.73
C ARG A 74 -1.88 9.92 -12.00
N GLU A 75 -3.12 9.43 -12.02
CA GLU A 75 -4.31 10.28 -12.17
C GLU A 75 -4.44 11.28 -11.02
N LEU A 76 -4.33 10.82 -9.76
CA LEU A 76 -4.39 11.71 -8.59
C LEU A 76 -3.30 12.79 -8.57
N LEU A 77 -2.07 12.45 -9.00
CA LEU A 77 -0.97 13.42 -9.05
C LEU A 77 -1.14 14.44 -10.18
N CYS A 78 -1.66 14.02 -11.34
CA CYS A 78 -2.00 14.93 -12.42
C CYS A 78 -3.09 15.90 -12.00
N ASP A 79 -4.16 15.42 -11.35
CA ASP A 79 -5.26 16.26 -10.89
C ASP A 79 -4.80 17.27 -9.83
N LEU A 80 -3.94 16.84 -8.89
CA LEU A 80 -3.33 17.74 -7.90
C LEU A 80 -2.51 18.85 -8.55
N TYR A 81 -1.74 18.52 -9.61
CA TYR A 81 -0.94 19.51 -10.32
C TYR A 81 -1.82 20.53 -11.05
N VAL A 82 -2.94 20.09 -11.64
CA VAL A 82 -3.91 20.96 -12.34
C VAL A 82 -4.67 21.87 -11.36
N GLN A 83 -4.95 21.43 -10.13
CA GLN A 83 -5.62 22.24 -9.11
C GLN A 83 -4.73 23.34 -8.51
N MET A 84 -3.40 23.23 -8.65
CA MET A 84 -2.41 24.15 -8.06
C MET A 84 -1.86 25.18 -9.05
N SER A 85 -2.26 25.12 -10.31
CA SER A 85 -1.85 26.00 -11.42
C SER A 85 -3.00 26.90 -11.88
#